data_AF-A0A4C1UCL8-F1
#
_entry.id   AF-A0A4C1UCL8-F1
#
_cell.length_a   1.000
_cell.length_b   1.000
_cell.length_c   1.000
_cell.angle_alpha   90.00
_cell.angle_beta   90.00
_cell.angle_gamma   90.00
#
_symmetry.space_group_name_H-M   'P 1'
#
loop_
_entity.id
_entity.type
_entity.pdbx_description
1 polymer ?
#
loop_
_entity_poly.entity_id
_entity_poly.type
_entity_poly.pdbx_seq_one_letter_code
_entity_poly.pdbx_strand_id
1 'polypeptide(L)'
;MTDDLIELVRQRKVIYDSKCKDYKDHFMRNAAWEEIAEILEQPESPPTEESPDESLPESPSTSRSQSQSSSSRGKPNKEPKLQELYDLMKSSQDLRRQKQNFRQDMDETDLFFLSMSKELKALPKLEQTK
;
A
#
# COMPACT_ATOMS: atom_id res chain seq x y z
N MET A 1 -28.08 -11.81 9.75
CA MET A 1 -26.96 -11.57 8.81
C MET A 1 -26.62 -10.10 8.69
N THR A 2 -27.52 -9.23 8.19
CA THR A 2 -27.23 -7.77 8.14
C THR A 2 -27.28 -7.12 9.52
N ASP A 3 -28.16 -7.59 10.40
CA ASP A 3 -28.34 -7.03 11.75
C ASP A 3 -27.13 -7.29 12.67
N ASP A 4 -26.47 -8.45 12.50
CA ASP A 4 -25.29 -8.85 13.28
C ASP A 4 -24.10 -7.91 12.99
N LEU A 5 -23.87 -7.57 11.72
CA LEU A 5 -22.84 -6.61 11.31
C LEU A 5 -23.12 -5.22 11.88
N ILE A 6 -24.37 -4.76 11.83
CA ILE A 6 -24.76 -3.44 12.34
C ILE A 6 -24.51 -3.37 13.86
N GLU A 7 -24.77 -4.44 14.60
CA GLU A 7 -24.52 -4.49 16.04
C GLU A 7 -23.02 -4.44 16.37
N LEU A 8 -22.19 -5.20 15.64
CA LEU A 8 -20.74 -5.22 15.82
C LEU A 8 -20.10 -3.85 15.51
N VAL A 9 -20.53 -3.19 14.43
CA VAL A 9 -20.10 -1.82 14.09
C VAL A 9 -20.53 -0.83 15.17
N ARG A 10 -21.73 -1.00 15.73
CA ARG A 10 -22.26 -0.10 16.76
C ARG A 10 -21.47 -0.18 18.08
N GLN A 11 -20.96 -1.36 18.44
CA GLN A 11 -20.10 -1.56 19.61
C GLN A 11 -18.77 -0.82 19.49
N ARG A 12 -18.21 -0.75 18.27
CA ARG A 12 -16.92 -0.13 17.97
C ARG A 12 -17.08 1.32 17.50
N LYS A 13 -17.19 2.24 18.46
CA LYS A 13 -17.36 3.68 18.18
C LYS A 13 -16.26 4.30 17.31
N VAL A 14 -15.04 3.74 17.34
CA VAL A 14 -13.90 4.20 16.53
C VAL A 14 -14.20 4.19 15.03
N ILE A 15 -15.15 3.35 14.59
CA ILE A 15 -15.51 3.20 13.18
C ILE A 15 -16.37 4.36 12.65
N TYR A 16 -17.30 4.87 13.46
CA TYR A 16 -18.32 5.83 12.99
C TYR A 16 -18.38 7.14 13.80
N ASP A 17 -17.90 7.16 15.05
CA ASP A 17 -17.97 8.35 15.91
C ASP A 17 -16.77 9.27 15.66
N SER A 18 -17.01 10.34 14.91
CA SER A 18 -16.00 11.37 14.60
C SER A 18 -15.50 12.14 15.81
N LYS A 19 -16.17 12.03 16.98
CA LYS A 19 -15.74 12.66 18.24
C LYS A 19 -14.82 11.75 19.05
N CYS A 20 -14.69 10.47 18.68
CA CYS A 20 -13.78 9.55 19.32
C CYS A 20 -12.31 9.97 19.05
N LYS A 21 -11.47 9.87 20.08
CA LYS A 21 -10.04 10.25 20.00
C LYS A 21 -9.30 9.43 18.92
N ASP A 22 -9.68 8.17 18.79
CA ASP A 22 -8.98 7.20 17.94
C ASP A 22 -9.60 7.12 16.53
N TYR A 23 -10.70 7.85 16.25
CA TYR A 23 -11.30 7.91 14.92
C TYR A 23 -10.35 8.46 13.86
N LYS A 24 -9.48 9.41 14.24
CA LYS A 24 -8.46 9.95 13.33
C LYS A 24 -7.34 8.97 13.03
N ASP A 25 -7.17 7.95 13.86
CA ASP A 25 -6.17 6.92 13.65
C ASP A 25 -6.70 5.87 12.66
N HIS A 26 -6.08 5.84 11.49
CA HIS A 26 -6.43 4.87 10.45
C HIS A 26 -6.09 3.44 10.87
N PHE A 27 -5.03 3.26 11.65
CA PHE A 27 -4.64 1.93 12.13
C PHE A 27 -5.72 1.36 13.05
N MET A 28 -6.19 2.16 14.01
CA MET A 28 -7.24 1.74 14.95
C MET A 28 -8.58 1.47 14.26
N ARG A 29 -8.94 2.23 13.23
CA ARG A 29 -10.15 1.97 12.43
C ARG A 29 -10.04 0.69 11.61
N ASN A 30 -8.90 0.45 10.96
CA ASN A 30 -8.68 -0.78 10.21
C ASN A 30 -8.68 -2.00 11.11
N ALA A 31 -7.98 -1.95 12.24
CA ALA A 31 -7.99 -3.03 13.24
C ALA A 31 -9.41 -3.33 13.73
N ALA A 32 -10.22 -2.30 13.99
CA ALA A 32 -11.60 -2.46 14.40
C ALA A 32 -12.47 -3.13 13.31
N TRP A 33 -12.22 -2.88 12.03
CA TRP A 33 -12.89 -3.55 10.93
C TRP A 33 -12.42 -5.00 10.74
N GLU A 34 -11.13 -5.27 10.88
CA GLU A 34 -10.57 -6.62 10.82
C GLU A 34 -11.17 -7.52 11.91
N GLU A 35 -11.29 -7.02 13.16
CA GLU A 35 -11.93 -7.79 14.22
C GLU A 35 -13.42 -8.07 13.95
N ILE A 36 -14.15 -7.16 13.29
CA ILE A 36 -15.55 -7.42 12.89
C ILE A 36 -15.61 -8.52 11.82
N ALA A 37 -14.70 -8.48 10.84
CA ALA A 37 -14.63 -9.46 9.78
C ALA A 37 -14.31 -10.86 10.35
N GLU A 38 -13.35 -10.95 11.28
CA GLU A 38 -12.98 -12.20 11.94
C GLU A 38 -14.16 -12.82 12.72
N ILE A 39 -14.92 -12.01 13.45
CA ILE A 39 -16.10 -12.48 14.19
C ILE A 39 -17.18 -13.00 13.23
N LEU A 40 -17.39 -12.33 12.08
CA LEU A 40 -18.38 -12.74 11.09
C LEU A 40 -17.93 -13.98 10.29
N GLU A 41 -16.63 -14.22 10.18
CA GLU A 41 -16.05 -15.38 9.50
C GLU A 41 -16.01 -16.64 10.40
N GLN A 42 -16.38 -16.54 11.67
CA GLN A 42 -16.54 -17.68 12.59
C GLN A 42 -18.02 -18.11 12.74
N PRO A 43 -18.54 -19.04 11.91
CA PRO A 43 -19.73 -19.80 12.23
C PRO A 43 -19.37 -21.06 13.05
N GLU A 44 -19.68 -21.04 14.35
CA GLU A 44 -20.13 -22.16 15.21
C GLU A 44 -19.28 -23.47 15.40
N SER A 45 -18.35 -23.46 16.39
CA SER A 45 -18.02 -24.52 17.42
C SER A 45 -17.22 -25.83 17.09
N PRO A 46 -16.63 -26.58 18.08
CA PRO A 46 -16.16 -26.29 19.46
C PRO A 46 -14.64 -26.65 19.69
N PRO A 47 -14.04 -26.50 20.89
CA PRO A 47 -12.60 -26.33 21.09
C PRO A 47 -11.85 -27.66 21.20
N THR A 48 -10.66 -27.75 20.59
CA THR A 48 -9.60 -28.61 21.12
C THR A 48 -8.32 -27.78 21.13
N GLU A 49 -7.90 -27.45 22.34
CA GLU A 49 -6.53 -27.04 22.60
C GLU A 49 -5.61 -28.14 22.08
N GLU A 50 -4.67 -27.80 21.20
CA GLU A 50 -3.30 -28.28 21.28
C GLU A 50 -2.40 -27.21 20.63
N SER A 51 -1.32 -26.90 21.33
CA SER A 51 -0.33 -25.87 21.07
C SER A 51 0.68 -26.34 19.99
N PRO A 52 1.79 -25.63 19.70
CA PRO A 52 2.05 -25.04 18.39
C PRO A 52 3.32 -25.62 17.74
N ASP A 53 3.23 -26.19 16.55
CA ASP A 53 4.44 -26.39 15.74
C ASP A 53 4.08 -26.54 14.26
N GLU A 54 4.09 -25.43 13.52
CA GLU A 54 4.37 -25.55 12.08
C GLU A 54 5.04 -24.29 11.55
N SER A 55 6.37 -24.34 11.63
CA SER A 55 7.22 -24.15 10.45
C SER A 55 6.86 -22.99 9.53
N LEU A 56 7.37 -21.82 9.89
CA LEU A 56 7.80 -20.76 8.98
C LEU A 56 8.09 -21.27 7.56
N PRO A 57 7.40 -20.79 6.52
CA PRO A 57 8.04 -20.59 5.24
C PRO A 57 8.81 -19.28 5.33
N GLU A 58 10.14 -19.42 5.32
CA GLU A 58 11.11 -18.34 5.15
C GLU A 58 10.63 -17.36 4.09
N SER A 59 10.55 -16.09 4.48
CA SER A 59 10.46 -14.99 3.53
C SER A 59 11.63 -15.13 2.55
N PRO A 60 11.41 -15.23 1.22
CA PRO A 60 12.49 -14.98 0.30
C PRO A 60 12.85 -13.51 0.49
N SER A 61 13.95 -13.28 1.20
CA SER A 61 14.63 -12.01 1.31
C SER A 61 15.13 -11.65 -0.09
N THR A 62 14.25 -11.06 -0.91
CA THR A 62 14.67 -10.37 -2.12
C THR A 62 15.41 -9.12 -1.66
N SER A 63 16.72 -9.30 -1.46
CA SER A 63 17.71 -8.23 -1.50
C SER A 63 17.59 -7.56 -2.86
N ARG A 64 16.69 -6.59 -2.95
CA ARG A 64 16.49 -5.79 -4.14
C ARG A 64 17.65 -4.81 -4.23
N SER A 65 18.51 -5.09 -5.20
CA SER A 65 19.74 -4.39 -5.52
C SER A 65 19.63 -2.87 -5.42
N GLN A 66 20.60 -2.28 -4.73
CA GLN A 66 20.94 -0.87 -4.84
C GLN A 66 21.11 -0.52 -6.32
N SER A 67 20.21 0.32 -6.82
CA SER A 67 20.39 0.92 -8.14
C SER A 67 21.54 1.94 -8.01
N GLN A 68 22.73 1.54 -8.45
CA GLN A 68 23.80 2.49 -8.71
C GLN A 68 23.38 3.37 -9.89
N SER A 69 22.91 4.57 -9.61
CA SER A 69 22.79 5.62 -10.61
C SER A 69 24.17 6.21 -10.88
N SER A 70 24.93 5.59 -11.78
CA SER A 70 26.10 6.23 -12.41
C SER A 70 25.61 7.24 -13.46
N SER A 71 25.25 8.44 -12.99
CA SER A 71 24.99 9.56 -13.88
C SER A 71 26.32 10.15 -14.36
N SER A 72 26.87 9.63 -15.44
CA SER A 72 27.85 10.36 -16.25
C SER A 72 27.13 11.49 -16.97
N ARG A 73 27.09 12.67 -16.36
CA ARG A 73 26.74 13.92 -17.06
C ARG A 73 27.97 14.80 -17.12
N GLY A 74 28.46 14.96 -18.35
CA GLY A 74 29.50 15.92 -18.69
C GLY A 74 29.15 17.30 -18.16
N LYS A 75 30.20 18.03 -17.76
CA LYS A 75 30.13 19.42 -17.29
C LYS A 75 29.57 20.31 -18.40
N PRO A 76 28.64 21.21 -18.08
CA PRO A 76 28.73 22.58 -18.57
C PRO A 76 29.16 23.46 -17.40
N ASN A 77 30.34 24.04 -17.55
CA ASN A 77 30.96 24.95 -16.60
C ASN A 77 30.23 26.30 -16.65
N LYS A 78 29.11 26.43 -15.93
CA LYS A 78 28.46 27.70 -15.55
C LYS A 78 27.72 27.43 -14.24
N GLU A 79 28.01 28.17 -13.17
CA GLU A 79 27.20 28.11 -11.95
C GLU A 79 25.74 28.38 -12.33
N PRO A 80 24.82 27.41 -12.15
CA PRO A 80 23.42 27.67 -12.40
C PRO A 80 22.98 28.72 -11.39
N LYS A 81 22.37 29.80 -11.89
CA LYS A 81 21.78 30.84 -11.06
C LYS A 81 20.91 30.15 -10.01
N LEU A 82 21.04 30.48 -8.72
CA LEU A 82 20.34 29.80 -7.62
C LEU A 82 18.85 29.56 -7.88
N GLN A 83 18.22 30.47 -8.64
CA GLN A 83 16.85 30.36 -9.13
C GLN A 83 16.60 29.13 -10.01
N GLU A 84 17.48 28.82 -10.97
CA GLU A 84 17.32 27.67 -11.87
C GLU A 84 17.47 26.34 -11.11
N LEU A 85 18.36 26.29 -10.12
CA LEU A 85 18.48 25.11 -9.25
C LEU A 85 17.23 24.92 -8.40
N TYR A 86 16.68 26.02 -7.87
CA TYR A 86 15.41 26.01 -7.14
C TYR A 86 14.26 25.55 -8.03
N ASP A 87 14.15 26.07 -9.25
CA ASP A 87 13.10 25.71 -10.21
C ASP A 87 13.22 24.23 -10.65
N LEU A 88 14.45 23.73 -10.85
CA LEU A 88 14.70 22.33 -11.15
C LEU A 88 14.33 21.41 -9.97
N MET A 89 14.74 21.78 -8.76
CA MET A 89 14.43 21.03 -7.54
C MET A 89 12.92 20.99 -7.31
N LYS A 90 12.24 22.14 -7.49
CA LYS A 90 10.79 22.31 -7.38
C LYS A 90 10.05 21.50 -8.43
N SER A 91 10.43 21.59 -9.71
CA SER A 91 9.85 20.78 -10.80
C SER A 91 9.97 19.28 -10.55
N SER A 92 11.13 18.81 -10.07
CA SER A 92 11.32 17.39 -9.74
C SER A 92 10.49 16.94 -8.54
N GLN A 93 10.23 17.86 -7.61
CA GLN A 93 9.40 17.61 -6.43
C GLN A 93 7.92 17.59 -6.82
N ASP A 94 7.48 18.51 -7.68
CA ASP A 94 6.13 18.58 -8.22
C ASP A 94 5.78 17.36 -9.05
N LEU A 95 6.69 16.87 -9.89
CA LEU A 95 6.48 15.64 -10.66
C LEU A 95 6.36 14.40 -9.76
N ARG A 96 7.18 14.33 -8.70
CA ARG A 96 7.07 13.25 -7.70
C ARG A 96 5.75 13.33 -6.94
N ARG A 97 5.32 14.54 -6.56
CA ARG A 97 4.03 14.79 -5.91
C ARG A 97 2.86 14.42 -6.82
N GLN A 98 2.86 14.82 -8.08
CA GLN A 98 1.83 14.42 -9.05
C GLN A 98 1.73 12.90 -9.18
N LYS A 99 2.88 12.22 -9.32
CA LYS A 99 2.89 10.76 -9.41
C LYS A 99 2.41 10.09 -8.13
N GLN A 100 2.65 10.70 -6.96
CA GLN A 100 2.14 10.21 -5.69
C GLN A 100 0.63 10.45 -5.56
N ASN A 101 0.13 11.63 -5.90
CA ASN A 101 -1.30 11.95 -5.88
C ASN A 101 -2.07 11.03 -6.85
N PHE A 102 -1.58 10.85 -8.07
CA PHE A 102 -2.19 9.92 -9.03
C PHE A 102 -2.21 8.48 -8.52
N ARG A 103 -1.32 8.07 -7.61
CA ARG A 103 -1.38 6.74 -6.98
C ARG A 103 -2.33 6.71 -5.78
N GLN A 104 -2.59 7.84 -5.14
CA GLN A 104 -3.54 7.98 -4.04
C GLN A 104 -4.99 8.06 -4.56
N ASP A 105 -5.18 8.60 -5.76
CA ASP A 105 -6.48 8.71 -6.42
C ASP A 105 -6.91 7.41 -7.15
N MET A 106 -6.03 6.41 -7.21
CA MET A 106 -6.31 5.10 -7.84
C MET A 106 -6.95 4.16 -6.82
N ASP A 107 -8.08 3.56 -7.20
CA ASP A 107 -8.77 2.62 -6.35
C ASP A 107 -8.09 1.23 -6.33
N GLU A 108 -8.63 0.30 -5.54
CA GLU A 108 -8.09 -1.06 -5.41
C GLU A 108 -8.10 -1.82 -6.75
N THR A 109 -9.09 -1.53 -7.61
CA THR A 109 -9.24 -2.14 -8.93
C THR A 109 -8.13 -1.66 -9.87
N ASP A 110 -7.87 -0.37 -9.89
CA ASP A 110 -6.77 0.22 -10.66
C ASP A 110 -5.40 -0.28 -10.18
N LEU A 111 -5.21 -0.42 -8.86
CA LEU A 111 -3.98 -0.96 -8.29
C LEU A 111 -3.76 -2.43 -8.71
N PHE A 112 -4.82 -3.23 -8.72
CA PHE A 112 -4.80 -4.61 -9.19
C PHE A 112 -4.38 -4.70 -10.67
N PHE A 113 -5.05 -3.96 -11.55
CA PHE A 113 -4.70 -3.95 -12.98
C PHE A 113 -3.32 -3.35 -13.24
N LEU A 114 -2.87 -2.40 -12.43
CA LEU A 114 -1.51 -1.86 -12.52
C LEU A 114 -0.46 -2.89 -12.10
N SER A 115 -0.75 -3.75 -11.12
CA SER A 115 0.12 -4.88 -10.76
C SER A 115 0.21 -5.87 -11.92
N MET A 116 -0.94 -6.31 -12.42
CA MET A 116 -1.04 -7.25 -13.53
C MET A 116 -0.36 -6.70 -14.79
N SER A 117 -0.57 -5.43 -15.12
CA SER A 117 0.07 -4.77 -16.27
C SER A 117 1.59 -4.77 -16.15
N LYS A 118 2.15 -4.63 -14.94
CA LYS A 118 3.60 -4.71 -14.72
C LYS A 118 4.12 -6.13 -14.92
N GLU A 119 3.38 -7.12 -14.44
CA GLU A 119 3.74 -8.53 -14.59
C GLU A 119 3.72 -8.96 -16.06
N LEU A 120 2.65 -8.60 -16.80
CA LEU A 120 2.56 -8.83 -18.24
C LEU A 120 3.67 -8.09 -19.02
N LYS A 121 4.00 -6.86 -18.59
CA LYS A 121 5.10 -6.09 -19.19
C LYS A 121 6.49 -6.67 -18.88
N ALA A 122 6.63 -7.47 -17.82
CA ALA A 122 7.87 -8.14 -17.46
C ALA A 122 8.08 -9.45 -18.24
N LEU A 123 7.07 -9.97 -18.93
CA LEU A 123 7.20 -11.15 -19.79
C LEU A 123 8.14 -10.88 -20.97
N PRO A 124 8.89 -11.89 -21.45
CA PRO A 124 9.61 -11.79 -22.71
C PRO A 124 8.67 -11.38 -23.85
N LYS A 125 9.14 -10.53 -24.77
CA LYS A 125 8.33 -9.98 -25.88
C LYS A 125 7.56 -11.04 -26.68
N LEU A 126 8.10 -12.26 -26.77
CA LEU A 126 7.48 -13.39 -27.45
C LEU A 126 6.13 -13.81 -26.82
N GLU A 127 6.00 -13.67 -25.50
CA GLU A 127 4.79 -14.02 -24.74
C GLU A 127 3.88 -12.82 -24.47
N GLN A 128 4.26 -11.61 -24.90
CA GLN A 128 3.45 -10.39 -24.79
C GLN A 128 2.44 -10.24 -25.94
N THR A 129 2.61 -10.99 -27.03
CA THR A 129 1.76 -10.97 -28.22
C THR A 129 1.18 -12.36 -28.46
N LYS A 130 0.10 -12.70 -27.76
CA LYS A 130 -0.81 -13.80 -28.11
C LYS A 130 -2.24 -13.29 -28.09
#